data_AF-A0A1S2V9L6-F1
#
_entry.id   AF-A0A1S2V9L6-F1
#
_cell.length_a   1.000
_cell.length_b   1.000
_cell.length_c   1.000
_cell.angle_alpha   90.00
_cell.angle_beta   90.00
_cell.angle_gamma   90.00
#
_symmetry.space_group_name_H-M   'P 1'
#
loop_
_entity.id
_entity.type
_entity.pdbx_description
1 polymer ?
#
loop_
_entity_poly.entity_id
_entity_poly.type
_entity_poly.pdbx_seq_one_letter_code
_entity_poly.pdbx_strand_id
1 'polypeptide(L)'
;MRLRFRIELNNEAASQPEAAFLFHDKKPLLKAVVLSFRTVEQRDQYESAYPIVRVRRVLPLLVELREYPETLTLAQRNRWMKRLAAWYFYTVLNPDEEMIRRMEQDD
;
A
#
# COMPACT_ATOMS: atom_id res chain seq x y z
N MET A 1 12.36 -18.23 -0.42
CA MET A 1 12.73 -16.85 -0.02
C MET A 1 11.51 -15.96 -0.21
N ARG A 2 11.03 -15.26 0.83
CA ARG A 2 9.81 -14.44 0.78
C ARG A 2 10.17 -12.97 1.04
N LEU A 3 10.06 -12.12 0.02
CA LEU A 3 10.07 -10.67 0.22
C LEU A 3 8.63 -10.18 0.35
N ARG A 4 8.41 -9.45 1.45
CA ARG A 4 7.12 -9.04 1.99
C ARG A 4 7.15 -7.52 2.11
N PHE A 5 5.96 -6.92 2.02
CA PHE A 5 5.71 -5.49 2.17
C PHE A 5 6.61 -4.88 3.26
N ARG A 6 7.30 -3.79 2.94
CA ARG A 6 8.17 -3.07 3.88
C ARG A 6 7.64 -1.65 4.05
N ILE A 7 7.88 -1.08 5.22
CA ILE A 7 7.62 0.33 5.48
C ILE A 7 8.97 1.04 5.52
N GLU A 8 9.10 2.07 4.71
CA GLU A 8 10.23 2.99 4.72
C GLU A 8 9.75 4.30 5.36
N LEU A 9 10.33 4.64 6.51
CA LEU A 9 10.00 5.89 7.17
C LEU A 9 10.67 7.03 6.39
N ASN A 10 9.86 7.86 5.73
CA ASN A 10 10.35 9.13 5.23
C ASN A 10 10.41 10.12 6.40
N ASN A 11 11.62 10.45 6.84
CA ASN A 11 11.84 11.40 7.94
C ASN A 11 11.68 12.88 7.53
N GLU A 12 11.49 13.17 6.23
CA GLU A 12 11.45 14.53 5.68
C GLU A 12 10.05 15.01 5.27
N ALA A 13 9.04 14.13 5.27
CA ALA A 13 7.67 14.47 4.88
C ALA A 13 6.74 14.62 6.09
N ALA A 14 5.83 15.60 6.04
CA ALA A 14 4.75 15.76 7.03
C ALA A 14 3.69 14.64 6.98
N SER A 15 3.79 13.73 6.00
CA SER A 15 2.96 12.54 5.85
C SER A 15 3.60 11.33 6.54
N GLN A 16 2.78 10.60 7.28
CA GLN A 16 3.05 9.30 7.90
C GLN A 16 3.68 8.25 6.94
N PRO A 17 4.16 7.10 7.43
CA PRO A 17 5.15 6.23 6.77
C PRO A 17 4.93 5.96 5.28
N GLU A 18 6.00 6.04 4.47
CA GLU A 18 5.96 5.61 3.07
C GLU A 18 6.07 4.09 3.02
N ALA A 19 5.06 3.40 2.48
CA ALA A 19 5.13 1.95 2.38
C ALA A 19 5.81 1.58 1.04
N ALA A 20 7.05 1.10 1.08
CA ALA A 20 7.78 0.65 -0.10
C ALA A 20 7.70 -0.88 -0.25
N PHE A 21 7.30 -1.35 -1.43
CA PHE A 21 7.14 -2.78 -1.71
C PHE A 21 8.32 -3.28 -2.52
N LEU A 22 9.24 -3.92 -1.82
CA LEU A 22 10.34 -4.64 -2.43
C LEU A 22 9.84 -6.02 -2.84
N PHE A 23 9.58 -6.23 -4.13
CA PHE A 23 9.56 -7.58 -4.69
C PHE A 23 10.94 -7.90 -5.23
N HIS A 24 11.53 -8.98 -4.71
CA HIS A 24 12.68 -9.76 -5.19
C HIS A 24 13.87 -9.06 -5.90
N ASP A 25 15.07 -9.58 -5.65
CA ASP A 25 16.35 -9.15 -6.24
C ASP A 25 16.42 -9.10 -7.78
N LYS A 26 15.38 -9.55 -8.51
CA LYS A 26 15.37 -9.58 -9.98
C LYS A 26 14.16 -8.95 -10.67
N LYS A 27 13.05 -8.64 -9.98
CA LYS A 27 11.85 -7.91 -10.48
C LYS A 27 10.87 -7.65 -9.30
N PRO A 28 10.01 -6.63 -9.37
CA PRO A 28 10.27 -5.21 -9.51
C PRO A 28 9.91 -4.41 -8.25
N LEU A 29 10.57 -3.27 -8.05
CA LEU A 29 10.21 -2.31 -7.01
C LEU A 29 8.81 -1.73 -7.29
N LEU A 30 7.86 -1.95 -6.37
CA LEU A 30 6.59 -1.23 -6.36
C LEU A 30 6.67 -0.25 -5.20
N LYS A 31 6.50 1.05 -5.44
CA LYS A 31 6.46 2.04 -4.35
C LYS A 31 5.08 2.64 -4.27
N ALA A 32 4.46 2.61 -3.10
CA ALA A 32 3.23 3.35 -2.84
C ALA A 32 3.40 4.26 -1.63
N VAL A 33 2.50 5.20 -1.49
CA VAL A 33 2.45 6.08 -0.33
C VAL A 33 1.10 5.93 0.34
N VAL A 34 1.09 5.98 1.68
CA VAL A 34 -0.15 6.03 2.44
C VAL A 34 -0.48 7.48 2.70
N LEU A 35 -1.57 7.95 2.09
CA LEU A 35 -2.08 9.29 2.29
C LEU A 35 -3.09 9.27 3.44
N SER A 36 -2.87 10.13 4.42
CA SER A 36 -3.77 10.34 5.54
C SER A 36 -4.52 11.65 5.40
N PHE A 37 -5.83 11.57 5.59
CA PHE A 37 -6.75 12.70 5.54
C PHE A 37 -7.39 12.89 6.91
N ARG A 38 -7.90 14.09 7.19
CA ARG A 38 -8.58 14.34 8.48
C ARG A 38 -9.96 13.70 8.51
N THR A 39 -10.64 13.66 7.35
CA THR A 39 -11.99 13.09 7.23
C THR A 39 -12.13 12.20 6.00
N VAL A 40 -13.19 11.39 5.98
CA VAL A 40 -13.50 10.49 4.86
C VAL A 40 -13.92 11.30 3.63
N GLU A 41 -14.58 12.43 3.82
CA GLU A 41 -14.99 13.34 2.74
C GLU A 41 -13.77 13.94 2.05
N GLN A 42 -12.76 14.38 2.81
CA GLN A 42 -11.50 14.88 2.23
C GLN A 42 -10.78 13.81 1.41
N ARG A 43 -10.77 12.57 1.93
CA ARG A 43 -10.23 11.41 1.20
C ARG A 43 -10.98 11.16 -0.11
N ASP A 44 -12.30 11.27 -0.09
CA ASP A 44 -13.14 11.01 -1.27
C ASP A 44 -13.12 12.14 -2.30
N GLN A 45 -12.71 13.35 -1.89
CA GLN A 45 -12.46 14.50 -2.77
C GLN A 45 -11.04 14.52 -3.33
N TYR A 46 -10.15 13.64 -2.87
CA TYR A 46 -8.76 13.62 -3.34
C TYR A 46 -8.67 13.09 -4.78
N GLU A 47 -8.14 13.93 -5.65
CA GLU A 47 -7.81 13.57 -7.03
C GLU A 47 -6.33 13.25 -7.15
N SER A 48 -6.02 12.13 -7.80
CA SER A 48 -4.65 11.68 -8.02
C SER A 48 -4.38 11.43 -9.50
N ALA A 49 -3.18 11.79 -9.94
CA ALA A 49 -2.63 11.34 -11.22
C ALA A 49 -2.18 9.87 -11.19
N TYR A 50 -2.11 9.25 -10.02
CA TYR A 50 -1.62 7.91 -9.79
C TYR A 50 -2.77 6.95 -9.43
N PRO A 51 -2.60 5.64 -9.66
CA PRO A 51 -3.55 4.65 -9.19
C PRO A 51 -3.70 4.68 -7.66
N ILE A 52 -4.94 4.76 -7.18
CA ILE A 52 -5.26 4.79 -5.75
C ILE A 52 -6.15 3.61 -5.33
N VAL A 53 -6.03 3.21 -4.07
CA VAL A 53 -6.94 2.26 -3.42
C VAL A 53 -7.23 2.70 -1.99
N ARG A 54 -8.46 2.44 -1.52
CA ARG A 54 -8.89 2.78 -0.15
C ARG A 54 -8.41 1.75 0.86
N VAL A 55 -7.84 2.21 1.98
CA VAL A 55 -7.55 1.36 3.14
C VAL A 55 -8.83 1.24 3.96
N ARG A 56 -9.66 0.23 3.66
CA ARG A 56 -11.06 0.10 4.16
C ARG A 56 -11.94 1.29 3.75
N ARG A 57 -13.26 1.09 3.73
CA ARG A 57 -14.20 2.14 3.30
C ARG A 57 -14.31 3.29 4.32
N VAL A 58 -14.16 2.99 5.60
CA VAL A 58 -14.45 3.92 6.71
C VAL A 58 -13.26 4.73 7.20
N LEU A 59 -12.03 4.39 6.78
CA LEU A 59 -10.84 5.10 7.25
C LEU A 59 -10.49 6.25 6.29
N PRO A 60 -10.05 7.41 6.78
CA PRO A 60 -9.61 8.52 5.95
C PRO A 60 -8.18 8.28 5.41
N LEU A 61 -7.98 7.14 4.76
CA LEU A 61 -6.69 6.64 4.30
C LEU A 61 -6.77 6.13 2.85
N LEU A 62 -5.80 6.53 2.03
CA LEU A 62 -5.57 5.98 0.70
C LEU A 62 -4.17 5.41 0.60
N VAL A 63 -4.02 4.43 -0.27
CA VAL A 63 -2.74 3.97 -0.78
C VAL A 63 -2.65 4.42 -2.22
N GLU A 64 -1.55 5.03 -2.59
CA GLU A 64 -1.34 5.59 -3.93
C GLU A 64 -0.04 5.05 -4.52
N LEU A 65 -0.14 4.37 -5.66
CA LEU A 65 0.98 3.68 -6.29
C LEU A 65 1.82 4.65 -7.13
N ARG A 66 3.00 5.02 -6.63
CA ARG A 66 3.91 6.02 -7.21
C ARG A 66 4.90 5.44 -8.21
N GLU A 67 5.39 4.23 -7.96
CA GLU A 67 6.36 3.56 -8.82
C GLU A 67 5.94 2.13 -9.08
N TYR A 68 5.97 1.74 -10.36
CA TYR A 68 5.67 0.38 -10.79
C TYR A 68 6.29 0.12 -12.18
N PRO A 69 6.61 -1.14 -12.52
CA PRO A 69 7.06 -1.46 -13.87
C PRO A 69 5.94 -1.36 -14.87
N GLU A 70 6.32 -0.90 -16.05
CA GLU A 70 5.44 -0.88 -17.22
C GLU A 70 4.99 -2.29 -17.62
N THR A 71 5.78 -3.32 -17.31
CA THR A 71 5.44 -4.72 -17.59
C THR A 71 4.27 -5.27 -16.77
N LEU A 72 3.86 -4.60 -15.69
CA LEU A 72 2.69 -5.02 -14.90
C LEU A 72 1.40 -4.57 -15.59
N THR A 73 0.48 -5.51 -15.77
CA THR A 73 -0.86 -5.22 -16.26
C THR A 73 -1.69 -4.47 -15.21
N LEU A 74 -2.74 -3.77 -15.65
CA LEU A 74 -3.66 -3.09 -14.75
C LEU A 74 -4.26 -4.04 -13.69
N ALA A 75 -4.60 -5.27 -14.09
CA ALA A 75 -5.12 -6.28 -13.17
C ALA A 75 -4.10 -6.66 -12.08
N GLN A 76 -2.83 -6.83 -12.45
CA GLN A 76 -1.75 -7.11 -11.49
C GLN A 76 -1.53 -5.93 -10.54
N ARG A 77 -1.49 -4.70 -11.06
CA ARG A 77 -1.39 -3.47 -10.24
C ARG A 77 -2.53 -3.41 -9.22
N ASN A 78 -3.77 -3.61 -9.67
CA ASN A 78 -4.95 -3.62 -8.79
C ASN A 78 -4.91 -4.72 -7.73
N ARG A 79 -4.44 -5.93 -8.08
CA ARG A 79 -4.25 -7.04 -7.13
C ARG A 79 -3.25 -6.62 -6.03
N TRP A 80 -2.11 -6.08 -6.43
CA TRP A 80 -1.07 -5.66 -5.49
C TRP A 80 -1.51 -4.52 -4.60
N MET A 81 -2.14 -3.48 -5.15
CA MET A 81 -2.68 -2.36 -4.37
C MET A 81 -3.71 -2.82 -3.33
N LYS A 82 -4.65 -3.71 -3.69
CA LYS A 82 -5.63 -4.24 -2.71
C LYS A 82 -4.94 -5.01 -1.59
N ARG A 83 -3.96 -5.85 -1.93
CA ARG A 83 -3.21 -6.65 -0.96
C ARG A 83 -2.38 -5.76 -0.03
N LEU A 84 -1.80 -4.70 -0.57
CA LEU A 84 -1.09 -3.66 0.17
C LEU A 84 -1.99 -2.95 1.18
N ALA A 85 -3.16 -2.47 0.75
CA ALA A 85 -4.09 -1.78 1.62
C ALA A 85 -4.55 -2.68 2.78
N ALA A 86 -4.79 -3.95 2.50
CA ALA A 86 -5.08 -4.95 3.54
C ALA A 86 -3.87 -5.18 4.46
N TRP A 87 -2.67 -5.29 3.91
CA TRP A 87 -1.46 -5.56 4.69
C TRP A 87 -1.17 -4.40 5.64
N TYR A 88 -1.23 -3.15 5.16
CA TYR A 88 -1.06 -1.95 5.98
C TYR A 88 -2.08 -1.90 7.12
N PHE A 89 -3.35 -2.24 6.84
CA PHE A 89 -4.37 -2.33 7.87
C PHE A 89 -4.01 -3.35 8.96
N TYR A 90 -3.63 -4.58 8.58
CA TYR A 90 -3.37 -5.66 9.52
C TYR A 90 -1.98 -5.66 10.14
N THR A 91 -1.06 -4.79 9.71
CA THR A 91 0.28 -4.65 10.31
C THR A 91 0.45 -3.37 11.10
N VAL A 92 -0.12 -2.27 10.63
CA VAL A 92 0.12 -0.94 11.21
C VAL A 92 -1.07 -0.47 12.04
N LEU A 93 -2.29 -0.58 11.49
CA LEU A 93 -3.47 0.04 12.10
C LEU A 93 -4.17 -0.87 13.11
N ASN A 94 -4.27 -2.16 12.78
CA ASN A 94 -4.91 -3.18 13.60
C ASN A 94 -4.12 -4.49 13.48
N PRO A 95 -2.99 -4.61 14.20
CA PRO A 95 -2.09 -5.75 14.12
C PRO A 95 -2.82 -7.09 14.35
N ASP A 96 -2.78 -7.97 13.34
CA ASP A 96 -3.37 -9.32 13.40
C ASP A 96 -2.37 -10.33 12.80
N GLU A 97 -1.68 -11.07 13.66
CA GLU A 97 -0.61 -12.00 13.25
C GLU A 97 -1.11 -13.12 12.33
N GLU A 98 -2.33 -13.60 12.52
CA GLU A 98 -2.87 -14.68 11.69
C GLU A 98 -3.12 -14.17 10.27
N MET A 99 -3.70 -12.97 10.15
CA MET A 99 -3.92 -12.31 8.88
C MET A 99 -2.60 -11.97 8.19
N ILE A 100 -1.61 -11.44 8.92
CA ILE A 100 -0.28 -11.17 8.39
C ILE A 100 0.31 -12.46 7.81
N ARG A 101 0.31 -13.57 8.56
CA ARG A 101 0.86 -14.85 8.09
C ARG A 101 0.15 -15.36 6.84
N ARG A 102 -1.19 -15.27 6.77
CA ARG A 102 -1.97 -15.66 5.58
C ARG A 102 -1.60 -14.83 4.36
N MET A 103 -1.54 -13.52 4.52
CA MET A 103 -1.21 -12.59 3.45
C MET A 103 0.21 -12.75 2.91
N GLU A 104 1.09 -13.36 3.70
CA GLU A 104 2.45 -13.68 3.31
C GLU A 104 2.62 -15.12 2.78
N GLN A 105 1.56 -15.94 2.81
CA GLN A 105 1.52 -17.31 2.30
C GLN A 105 0.75 -17.42 0.98
N ASP A 106 -0.22 -16.54 0.74
CA ASP A 106 -0.92 -16.42 -0.54
C ASP A 106 0.01 -15.84 -1.63
N ASP A 107 0.54 -16.70 -2.51
CA ASP A 107 1.17 -16.33 -3.79
C ASP A 107 0.36 -16.86 -4.98
#